data_AF-A0A382WZW7-F1
#
_entry.id   AF-A0A382WZW7-F1
#
_cell.length_a   1.000
_cell.length_b   1.000
_cell.length_c   1.000
_cell.angle_alpha   90.00
_cell.angle_beta   90.00
_cell.angle_gamma   90.00
#
_symmetry.space_group_name_H-M   'P 1'
#
loop_
_entity.id
_entity.type
_entity.pdbx_description
1 polymer ?
#
loop_
_entity_poly.entity_id
_entity_poly.type
_entity_poly.pdbx_seq_one_letter_code
_entity_poly.pdbx_strand_id
1 'polypeptide(L)'
;MSQIWLIPAFPLLGFLLNGFLGKIFGTRFVSFVGPMSVGLAFLQSIVLFFEMLRTEGHRIIENLYTWMAAGSFQVNISFQVDELSGLYLLIITGVGFLIHVYSIGYMNGEKGYYRYFAYLNLFVFFMLLLVLGDSFLLMFVGWEGVGLCSYLLIGYYFEKHSAAEACKKAFLFNRVGDFGVLSAVLLIFLSIGSLEFNTVNAEAASRLEYGGTL
;
A
#
# COMPACT_ATOMS: atom_id res chain seq x y z
N MET A 1 -0.70 -16.42 16.15
CA MET A 1 0.12 -16.13 14.97
C MET A 1 -0.57 -15.00 14.27
N SER A 2 0.03 -13.82 14.23
CA SER A 2 -0.59 -12.69 13.52
C SER A 2 -0.70 -13.06 12.04
N GLN A 3 -1.81 -12.67 11.41
CA GLN A 3 -2.09 -12.94 10.00
C GLN A 3 -2.21 -11.61 9.24
N ILE A 4 -1.26 -10.70 9.48
CA ILE A 4 -1.29 -9.34 8.94
C ILE A 4 -1.16 -9.39 7.42
N TRP A 5 -0.31 -10.30 6.92
CA TRP A 5 -0.04 -10.47 5.49
C TRP A 5 -1.28 -10.84 4.65
N LEU A 6 -2.33 -11.42 5.26
CA LEU A 6 -3.57 -11.73 4.55
C LEU A 6 -4.26 -10.47 4.04
N ILE A 7 -4.16 -9.36 4.78
CA ILE A 7 -4.83 -8.11 4.45
C ILE A 7 -4.39 -7.56 3.09
N PRO A 8 -3.08 -7.36 2.80
CA PRO A 8 -2.63 -6.98 1.46
C PRO A 8 -2.72 -8.15 0.46
N ALA A 9 -2.65 -9.41 0.91
CA ALA A 9 -2.75 -10.54 -0.01
C ALA A 9 -4.12 -10.65 -0.69
N PHE A 10 -5.23 -10.34 0.00
CA PHE A 10 -6.55 -10.42 -0.63
C PHE A 10 -6.71 -9.48 -1.83
N PRO A 11 -6.45 -8.15 -1.75
CA PRO A 11 -6.51 -7.26 -2.90
C PRO A 11 -5.50 -7.62 -3.99
N LEU A 12 -4.31 -8.13 -3.63
CA LEU A 12 -3.34 -8.60 -4.61
C LEU A 12 -3.88 -9.80 -5.40
N LEU A 13 -4.49 -10.78 -4.73
CA LEU A 13 -5.18 -11.89 -5.40
C LEU A 13 -6.33 -11.39 -6.26
N GLY A 14 -7.13 -10.43 -5.77
CA GLY A 14 -8.17 -9.78 -6.55
C GLY A 14 -7.63 -9.11 -7.82
N PHE A 15 -6.47 -8.44 -7.74
CA PHE A 15 -5.79 -7.85 -8.90
C PHE A 15 -5.37 -8.91 -9.91
N LEU A 16 -4.71 -9.99 -9.46
CA LEU A 16 -4.26 -11.07 -10.34
C LEU A 16 -5.44 -11.76 -11.02
N LEU A 17 -6.49 -12.10 -10.26
CA LEU A 17 -7.69 -12.74 -10.81
C LEU A 17 -8.41 -11.83 -11.82
N ASN A 18 -8.64 -10.56 -11.49
CA ASN A 18 -9.30 -9.64 -12.42
C ASN A 18 -8.43 -9.29 -13.63
N GLY A 19 -7.12 -9.16 -13.44
CA GLY A 19 -6.18 -8.81 -14.49
C GLY A 19 -6.01 -9.92 -15.54
N PHE A 20 -5.79 -11.17 -15.08
CA PHE A 20 -5.55 -12.30 -15.97
C PHE A 20 -6.83 -13.00 -16.43
N LEU A 21 -7.79 -13.19 -15.53
CA LEU A 21 -8.98 -13.99 -15.78
C LEU A 21 -10.23 -13.14 -16.07
N GLY A 22 -10.23 -11.86 -15.72
CA GLY A 22 -11.39 -10.98 -15.87
C GLY A 22 -11.84 -10.77 -17.33
N LYS A 23 -10.90 -10.78 -18.28
CA LYS A 23 -11.23 -10.73 -19.72
C LYS A 23 -11.90 -12.03 -20.21
N ILE A 24 -11.60 -13.17 -19.58
CA ILE A 24 -12.08 -14.50 -19.98
C ILE A 24 -13.46 -14.77 -19.37
N PHE A 25 -13.63 -14.54 -18.06
CA PHE A 25 -14.88 -14.85 -17.34
C PHE A 25 -15.91 -13.70 -17.35
N GLY A 26 -15.54 -12.54 -17.91
CA GLY A 26 -16.46 -11.43 -18.13
C GLY A 26 -16.78 -10.59 -16.90
N THR A 27 -17.72 -9.65 -17.07
CA THR A 27 -18.00 -8.59 -16.09
C THR A 27 -18.50 -9.11 -14.76
N ARG A 28 -19.40 -10.11 -14.73
CA ARG A 28 -19.94 -10.68 -13.48
C ARG A 28 -18.84 -11.22 -12.56
N PHE A 29 -17.85 -11.90 -13.12
CA PHE A 29 -16.71 -12.42 -12.36
C PHE A 29 -15.91 -11.27 -11.74
N VAL A 30 -15.59 -10.25 -12.53
CA VAL A 30 -14.84 -9.06 -12.08
C VAL A 30 -15.59 -8.29 -11.00
N SER A 31 -16.89 -8.05 -11.20
CA SER A 31 -17.76 -7.35 -10.24
C SER A 31 -17.90 -8.09 -8.92
N PHE A 32 -17.71 -9.42 -8.92
CA PHE A 32 -17.71 -10.22 -7.70
C PHE A 32 -16.33 -10.22 -7.04
N VAL A 33 -15.29 -10.60 -7.78
CA VAL A 33 -13.93 -10.79 -7.25
C VAL A 33 -13.32 -9.48 -6.74
N GLY A 34 -13.54 -8.36 -7.43
CA GLY A 34 -13.03 -7.05 -7.02
C GLY A 34 -13.44 -6.67 -5.60
N PRO A 35 -14.72 -6.35 -5.36
CA PRO A 35 -15.20 -5.99 -4.03
C PRO A 35 -15.04 -7.13 -3.01
N MET A 36 -15.20 -8.40 -3.39
CA MET A 36 -15.04 -9.52 -2.45
C MET A 36 -13.63 -9.56 -1.86
N SER A 37 -12.60 -9.33 -2.68
CA SER A 37 -11.21 -9.31 -2.21
C SER A 37 -10.96 -8.21 -1.17
N VAL A 38 -11.48 -7.00 -1.40
CA VAL A 38 -11.34 -5.88 -0.44
C VAL A 38 -12.25 -6.07 0.77
N GLY A 39 -13.42 -6.68 0.61
CA GLY A 39 -14.33 -7.03 1.70
C GLY A 39 -13.71 -8.03 2.67
N LEU A 40 -13.01 -9.06 2.16
CA LEU A 40 -12.25 -9.99 2.98
C LEU A 40 -11.11 -9.28 3.73
N ALA A 41 -10.40 -8.37 3.06
CA ALA A 41 -9.38 -7.53 3.69
C ALA A 41 -9.96 -6.64 4.81
N PHE A 42 -11.17 -6.10 4.63
CA PHE A 42 -11.86 -5.30 5.65
C PHE A 42 -12.25 -6.14 6.87
N LEU A 43 -12.83 -7.32 6.66
CA LEU A 43 -13.16 -8.24 7.75
C LEU A 43 -11.91 -8.63 8.54
N GLN A 44 -10.81 -8.95 7.85
CA GLN A 44 -9.54 -9.26 8.50
C GLN A 44 -8.96 -8.04 9.24
N SER A 45 -9.09 -6.83 8.67
CA SER A 45 -8.66 -5.58 9.33
C SER A 45 -9.44 -5.33 10.63
N ILE A 46 -10.75 -5.63 10.68
CA ILE A 46 -11.54 -5.52 11.91
C ILE A 46 -11.03 -6.48 12.98
N VAL A 47 -10.82 -7.75 12.61
CA VAL A 47 -10.31 -8.76 13.55
C VAL A 47 -8.96 -8.32 14.12
N LEU A 48 -8.04 -7.90 13.23
CA LEU A 48 -6.70 -7.48 13.62
C LEU A 48 -6.71 -6.20 14.47
N PHE A 49 -7.60 -5.25 14.20
CA PHE A 49 -7.75 -4.04 15.00
C PHE A 49 -8.16 -4.35 16.45
N PHE A 50 -9.12 -5.26 16.65
CA PHE A 50 -9.50 -5.68 18.00
C PHE A 50 -8.44 -6.56 18.68
N GLU A 51 -7.69 -7.36 17.92
CA GLU A 51 -6.54 -8.11 18.44
C GLU A 51 -5.43 -7.17 18.93
N MET A 52 -5.12 -6.14 18.14
CA MET A 52 -4.16 -5.10 18.48
C MET A 52 -4.56 -4.35 19.76
N LEU A 53 -5.84 -3.96 19.90
CA LEU A 53 -6.34 -3.29 21.12
C LEU A 53 -6.20 -4.17 22.38
N ARG A 54 -6.21 -5.49 22.25
CA ARG A 54 -6.05 -6.44 23.37
C ARG A 54 -4.59 -6.76 23.67
N THR A 55 -3.68 -6.43 22.77
CA THR A 55 -2.25 -6.70 22.91
C THR A 55 -1.61 -5.64 23.80
N GLU A 56 -0.74 -6.05 24.71
CA GLU A 56 0.01 -5.12 25.55
C GLU A 56 0.89 -4.20 24.67
N GLY A 57 0.81 -2.89 24.92
CA GLY A 57 1.48 -1.89 24.07
C GLY A 57 0.77 -1.62 22.74
N HIS A 58 -0.44 -2.15 22.53
CA HIS A 58 -1.33 -1.87 21.39
C HIS A 58 -0.65 -2.01 20.02
N ARG A 59 0.28 -2.96 19.93
CA ARG A 59 1.13 -3.11 18.75
C ARG A 59 1.44 -4.56 18.45
N ILE A 60 1.33 -4.90 17.17
CA ILE A 60 1.64 -6.22 16.63
C ILE A 60 2.65 -6.04 15.50
N ILE A 61 3.75 -6.78 15.54
CA ILE A 61 4.77 -6.80 14.48
C ILE A 61 4.90 -8.23 13.98
N GLU A 62 4.86 -8.39 12.66
CA GLU A 62 5.02 -9.66 11.96
C GLU A 62 6.15 -9.56 10.95
N ASN A 63 7.28 -10.23 11.21
CA ASN A 63 8.36 -10.35 10.24
C ASN A 63 8.10 -11.54 9.32
N LEU A 64 7.98 -11.27 8.01
CA LEU A 64 7.72 -12.31 7.01
C LEU A 64 9.02 -12.96 6.54
N TYR A 65 9.98 -12.16 6.09
CA TYR A 65 11.30 -12.62 5.65
C TYR A 65 12.28 -11.46 5.49
N THR A 66 13.58 -11.77 5.45
CA THR A 66 14.63 -10.79 5.14
C THR A 66 14.66 -10.50 3.65
N TRP A 67 14.39 -9.24 3.28
CA TRP A 67 14.33 -8.81 1.89
C TRP A 67 15.71 -8.57 1.30
N MET A 68 16.57 -7.84 2.03
CA MET A 68 17.93 -7.55 1.62
C MET A 68 18.87 -7.64 2.80
N ALA A 69 20.03 -8.26 2.58
CA ALA A 69 21.11 -8.34 3.55
C ALA A 69 22.46 -8.12 2.85
N ALA A 70 23.21 -7.11 3.28
CA ALA A 70 24.53 -6.77 2.76
C ALA A 70 25.43 -6.24 3.89
N GLY A 71 26.27 -7.11 4.46
CA GLY A 71 27.12 -6.76 5.60
C GLY A 71 26.27 -6.39 6.83
N SER A 72 26.38 -5.15 7.30
CA SER A 72 25.56 -4.60 8.40
C SER A 72 24.20 -4.05 7.95
N PHE A 73 23.96 -3.94 6.64
CA PHE A 73 22.66 -3.51 6.12
C PHE A 73 21.71 -4.70 6.08
N GLN A 74 20.63 -4.64 6.85
CA GLN A 74 19.56 -5.61 6.80
C GLN A 74 18.21 -4.89 6.72
N VAL A 75 17.39 -5.28 5.75
CA VAL A 75 16.01 -4.83 5.64
C VAL A 75 15.13 -6.05 5.55
N ASN A 76 14.17 -6.13 6.47
CA ASN A 76 13.15 -7.16 6.49
C ASN A 76 11.88 -6.66 5.82
N ILE A 77 11.11 -7.56 5.23
CA ILE A 77 9.70 -7.30 4.98
C ILE A 77 8.96 -7.72 6.24
N SER A 78 8.69 -6.73 7.09
CA SER A 78 7.82 -6.90 8.24
C SER A 78 6.64 -5.96 8.16
N PHE A 79 5.52 -6.43 8.67
CA PHE A 79 4.33 -5.63 8.85
C PHE A 79 4.15 -5.26 10.31
N GLN A 80 3.74 -4.01 10.51
CA GLN A 80 3.43 -3.45 11.81
C GLN A 80 1.99 -2.95 11.81
N VAL A 81 1.29 -3.25 12.89
CA VAL A 81 0.00 -2.63 13.23
C VAL A 81 0.09 -2.04 14.62
N ASP A 82 -0.16 -0.74 14.69
CA ASP A 82 -0.29 0.13 15.87
C ASP A 82 -1.61 0.92 15.75
N GLU A 83 -1.92 1.79 16.70
CA GLU A 83 -3.22 2.47 16.72
C GLU A 83 -3.47 3.32 15.48
N LEU A 84 -2.42 3.94 14.93
CA LEU A 84 -2.50 4.78 13.75
C LEU A 84 -2.72 3.96 12.48
N SER A 85 -1.87 2.95 12.24
CA SER A 85 -1.99 2.05 11.10
C SER A 85 -3.26 1.20 11.17
N GLY A 86 -3.70 0.79 12.37
CA GLY A 86 -4.98 0.14 12.62
C GLY A 86 -6.17 0.98 12.17
N LEU A 87 -6.18 2.27 12.49
CA LEU A 87 -7.23 3.19 12.01
C LEU A 87 -7.21 3.32 10.48
N TYR A 88 -6.02 3.52 9.89
CA TYR A 88 -5.90 3.64 8.44
C TYR A 88 -6.25 2.35 7.69
N LEU A 89 -5.96 1.18 8.25
CA LEU A 89 -6.37 -0.11 7.70
C LEU A 89 -7.89 -0.18 7.54
N LEU A 90 -8.64 0.19 8.58
CA LEU A 90 -10.11 0.22 8.55
C LEU A 90 -10.65 1.23 7.53
N ILE A 91 -10.03 2.41 7.44
CA ILE A 91 -10.43 3.44 6.47
C ILE A 91 -10.17 2.96 5.04
N ILE A 92 -8.95 2.48 4.75
CA ILE A 92 -8.53 2.06 3.42
C ILE A 92 -9.38 0.89 2.93
N THR A 93 -9.57 -0.15 3.76
CA THR A 93 -10.35 -1.32 3.36
C THR A 93 -11.86 -1.06 3.37
N GLY A 94 -12.37 -0.29 4.33
CA GLY A 94 -13.80 0.05 4.43
C GLY A 94 -14.26 1.00 3.33
N VAL A 95 -13.62 2.16 3.19
CA VAL A 95 -13.92 3.11 2.10
C VAL A 95 -13.55 2.49 0.76
N GLY A 96 -12.45 1.75 0.68
CA GLY A 96 -12.07 0.99 -0.50
C GLY A 96 -13.18 0.05 -0.94
N PHE A 97 -13.76 -0.75 -0.04
CA PHE A 97 -14.88 -1.63 -0.35
C PHE A 97 -16.10 -0.87 -0.90
N LEU A 98 -16.47 0.26 -0.28
CA LEU A 98 -17.59 1.09 -0.76
C LEU A 98 -17.33 1.64 -2.17
N ILE A 99 -16.10 2.09 -2.44
CA ILE A 99 -15.69 2.53 -3.78
C ILE A 99 -15.81 1.37 -4.78
N HIS A 100 -15.41 0.15 -4.42
CA HIS A 100 -15.54 -1.02 -5.31
C HIS A 100 -17.00 -1.32 -5.64
N VAL A 101 -17.89 -1.29 -4.65
CA VAL A 101 -19.34 -1.51 -4.86
C VAL A 101 -19.93 -0.41 -5.74
N TYR A 102 -19.60 0.86 -5.48
CA TYR A 102 -20.04 1.98 -6.31
C TYR A 102 -19.56 1.84 -7.76
N SER A 103 -18.30 1.47 -7.95
CA SER A 103 -17.69 1.32 -9.27
C SER A 103 -18.33 0.22 -10.12
N ILE A 104 -19.05 -0.74 -9.53
CA ILE A 104 -19.80 -1.74 -10.30
C ILE A 104 -20.86 -1.05 -11.16
N GLY A 105 -21.62 -0.14 -10.57
CA GLY A 105 -22.66 0.62 -11.27
C GLY A 105 -22.05 1.68 -12.19
N TYR A 106 -21.06 2.42 -11.71
CA TYR A 106 -20.45 3.53 -12.44
C TYR A 106 -19.74 3.09 -13.73
N MET A 107 -19.02 1.96 -13.70
CA MET A 107 -18.26 1.47 -14.85
C MET A 107 -19.06 0.49 -15.74
N ASN A 108 -20.35 0.31 -15.49
CA ASN A 108 -21.14 -0.69 -16.22
C ASN A 108 -21.19 -0.35 -17.73
N GLY A 109 -20.91 -1.34 -18.58
CA GLY A 109 -20.87 -1.17 -20.05
C GLY A 109 -19.53 -0.70 -20.61
N GLU A 110 -18.54 -0.40 -19.77
CA GLU A 110 -17.21 0.04 -20.22
C GLU A 110 -16.36 -1.11 -20.80
N LYS A 111 -15.69 -0.87 -21.94
CA LYS A 111 -14.85 -1.88 -22.63
C LYS A 111 -13.66 -2.34 -21.78
N GLY A 112 -13.17 -1.49 -20.88
CA GLY A 112 -12.01 -1.74 -20.01
C GLY A 112 -12.36 -2.20 -18.60
N TYR A 113 -13.58 -2.67 -18.35
CA TYR A 113 -14.11 -3.00 -17.01
C TYR A 113 -13.14 -3.81 -16.13
N TYR A 114 -12.59 -4.91 -16.67
CA TYR A 114 -11.66 -5.77 -15.94
C TYR A 114 -10.34 -5.07 -15.57
N ARG A 115 -9.83 -4.18 -16.43
CA ARG A 115 -8.61 -3.39 -16.17
C ARG A 115 -8.82 -2.40 -15.05
N TYR A 116 -9.97 -1.72 -15.04
CA TYR A 116 -10.31 -0.77 -14.00
C TYR A 116 -10.30 -1.44 -12.62
N PHE A 117 -11.01 -2.56 -12.46
CA PHE A 117 -11.06 -3.29 -11.20
C PHE A 117 -9.73 -3.93 -10.82
N ALA A 118 -8.92 -4.36 -11.79
CA ALA A 118 -7.55 -4.79 -11.51
C ALA A 118 -6.72 -3.62 -10.93
N TYR A 119 -6.72 -2.46 -11.59
CA TYR A 119 -5.96 -1.30 -11.10
C TYR A 119 -6.46 -0.80 -9.75
N LEU A 120 -7.77 -0.86 -9.49
CA LEU A 120 -8.35 -0.46 -8.22
C LEU A 120 -7.94 -1.42 -7.08
N ASN A 121 -7.93 -2.73 -7.33
CA ASN A 121 -7.42 -3.72 -6.38
C ASN A 121 -5.91 -3.53 -6.11
N LEU A 122 -5.13 -3.25 -7.16
CA LEU A 122 -3.69 -2.99 -7.02
C LEU A 122 -3.42 -1.71 -6.24
N PHE A 123 -4.26 -0.68 -6.42
CA PHE A 123 -4.19 0.56 -5.65
C PHE A 123 -4.41 0.28 -4.15
N VAL A 124 -5.43 -0.50 -3.80
CA VAL A 124 -5.68 -0.89 -2.40
C VAL A 124 -4.50 -1.70 -1.85
N PHE A 125 -3.94 -2.64 -2.61
CA PHE A 125 -2.76 -3.40 -2.19
C PHE A 125 -1.58 -2.50 -1.81
N PHE A 126 -1.20 -1.55 -2.66
CA PHE A 126 -0.08 -0.66 -2.37
C PHE A 126 -0.38 0.34 -1.26
N MET A 127 -1.62 0.82 -1.13
CA MET A 127 -2.04 1.63 0.03
C MET A 127 -1.89 0.84 1.34
N LEU A 128 -2.20 -0.46 1.34
CA LEU A 128 -2.03 -1.32 2.51
C LEU A 128 -0.54 -1.55 2.81
N LEU A 129 0.29 -1.81 1.80
CA LEU A 129 1.75 -1.91 2.01
C LEU A 129 2.36 -0.63 2.58
N LEU A 130 1.89 0.54 2.12
CA LEU A 130 2.35 1.84 2.59
C LEU A 130 2.10 2.01 4.09
N VAL A 131 0.93 1.60 4.58
CA VAL A 131 0.52 1.77 5.97
C VAL A 131 1.05 0.67 6.89
N LEU A 132 1.20 -0.55 6.36
CA LEU A 132 1.64 -1.71 7.14
C LEU A 132 3.16 -1.82 7.27
N GLY A 133 3.96 -1.15 6.43
CA GLY A 133 5.40 -1.32 6.46
C GLY A 133 6.03 -0.93 7.79
N ASP A 134 6.94 -1.74 8.33
CA ASP A 134 7.70 -1.43 9.56
C ASP A 134 8.92 -0.53 9.34
N SER A 135 9.25 -0.25 8.08
CA SER A 135 10.48 0.39 7.65
C SER A 135 10.21 1.42 6.57
N PHE A 136 11.05 2.47 6.53
CA PHE A 136 10.96 3.55 5.55
C PHE A 136 11.07 3.02 4.11
N LEU A 137 11.83 1.95 3.91
CA LEU A 137 11.99 1.37 2.58
C LEU A 137 10.73 0.63 2.10
N LEU A 138 10.10 -0.15 2.97
CA LEU A 138 8.84 -0.84 2.62
C LEU A 138 7.70 0.18 2.43
N MET A 139 7.65 1.23 3.26
CA MET A 139 6.75 2.37 3.07
C MET A 139 6.97 3.03 1.70
N PHE A 140 8.24 3.24 1.29
CA PHE A 140 8.58 3.81 -0.02
C PHE A 140 8.14 2.92 -1.19
N VAL A 141 8.23 1.59 -1.06
CA VAL A 141 7.67 0.65 -2.06
C VAL A 141 6.15 0.82 -2.19
N GLY A 142 5.44 0.92 -1.07
CA GLY A 142 4.01 1.23 -1.08
C GLY A 142 3.72 2.57 -1.75
N TRP A 143 4.49 3.60 -1.41
CA TRP A 143 4.37 4.96 -1.96
C TRP A 143 4.52 5.01 -3.48
N GLU A 144 5.57 4.42 -4.02
CA GLU A 144 5.80 4.29 -5.46
C GLU A 144 4.68 3.52 -6.15
N GLY A 145 4.20 2.44 -5.52
CA GLY A 145 3.11 1.63 -6.04
C GLY A 145 1.79 2.40 -6.11
N VAL A 146 1.47 3.23 -5.11
CA VAL A 146 0.30 4.12 -5.12
C VAL A 146 0.43 5.16 -6.25
N GLY A 147 1.63 5.71 -6.46
CA GLY A 147 1.91 6.61 -7.59
C GLY A 147 1.68 5.95 -8.95
N LEU A 148 2.16 4.72 -9.13
CA LEU A 148 1.93 3.91 -10.34
C LEU A 148 0.43 3.64 -10.57
N CYS A 149 -0.28 3.18 -9.55
CA CYS A 149 -1.71 2.90 -9.67
C CYS A 149 -2.53 4.16 -9.98
N SER A 150 -2.15 5.30 -9.41
CA SER A 150 -2.77 6.59 -9.72
C SER A 150 -2.55 6.99 -11.18
N TYR A 151 -1.35 6.78 -11.72
CA TYR A 151 -1.07 6.98 -13.14
C TYR A 151 -1.97 6.09 -14.03
N LEU A 152 -2.10 4.80 -13.69
CA LEU A 152 -2.91 3.84 -14.43
C LEU A 152 -4.41 4.18 -14.39
N LEU A 153 -4.92 4.64 -13.25
CA LEU A 153 -6.33 4.99 -13.07
C LEU A 153 -6.70 6.32 -13.74
N ILE A 154 -5.87 7.37 -13.59
CA ILE A 154 -6.07 8.65 -14.30
C ILE A 154 -5.97 8.44 -15.81
N GLY A 155 -5.00 7.63 -16.24
CA GLY A 155 -4.79 7.24 -17.64
C GLY A 155 -5.75 6.17 -18.15
N TYR A 156 -6.83 5.83 -17.44
CA TYR A 156 -7.74 4.76 -17.86
C TYR A 156 -8.30 5.00 -19.27
N TYR A 157 -8.72 6.23 -19.56
CA TYR A 157 -9.15 6.67 -20.90
C TYR A 157 -7.96 7.18 -21.73
N PHE A 158 -6.92 6.36 -21.89
CA PHE A 158 -5.66 6.72 -22.58
C PHE A 158 -5.86 7.17 -24.04
N GLU A 159 -6.97 6.79 -24.70
CA GLU A 159 -7.31 7.27 -26.05
C GLU A 159 -7.62 8.78 -26.08
N LYS A 160 -8.05 9.36 -24.95
CA LYS A 160 -8.30 10.79 -24.82
C LYS A 160 -6.99 11.51 -24.50
N HIS A 161 -6.51 12.34 -25.42
CA HIS A 161 -5.26 13.10 -25.23
C HIS A 161 -5.22 13.89 -23.91
N SER A 162 -6.35 14.46 -23.47
CA SER A 162 -6.41 15.17 -22.19
C SER A 162 -6.14 14.27 -20.99
N ALA A 163 -6.58 13.01 -21.02
CA ALA A 163 -6.34 12.05 -19.94
C ALA A 163 -4.89 11.57 -19.94
N ALA A 164 -4.31 11.33 -21.13
CA ALA A 164 -2.91 10.97 -21.28
C ALA A 164 -1.95 12.07 -20.78
N GLU A 165 -2.25 13.35 -21.06
CA GLU A 165 -1.44 14.46 -20.55
C GLU A 165 -1.65 14.67 -19.05
N ALA A 166 -2.89 14.50 -18.55
CA ALA A 166 -3.17 14.59 -17.12
C ALA A 166 -2.44 13.51 -16.31
N CYS A 167 -2.42 12.25 -16.77
CA CYS A 167 -1.72 11.18 -16.06
C CYS A 167 -0.20 11.38 -16.08
N LYS A 168 0.39 11.79 -17.20
CA LYS A 168 1.82 12.16 -17.28
C LYS A 168 2.16 13.28 -16.30
N LYS A 169 1.33 14.32 -16.27
CA LYS A 169 1.53 15.46 -15.35
C LYS A 169 1.50 14.98 -13.89
N ALA A 170 0.45 14.25 -13.49
CA ALA A 170 0.32 13.73 -12.14
C ALA A 170 1.51 12.85 -11.74
N PHE A 171 1.95 11.95 -12.62
CA PHE A 171 3.08 11.07 -12.36
C PHE A 171 4.40 11.83 -12.23
N LEU A 172 4.63 12.86 -13.04
CA LEU A 172 5.85 13.66 -12.95
C LEU A 172 5.94 14.43 -11.63
N PHE A 173 4.84 15.04 -11.17
CA PHE A 173 4.80 15.72 -9.88
C PHE A 173 4.98 14.74 -8.71
N ASN A 174 4.39 13.55 -8.80
CA ASN A 174 4.63 12.50 -7.80
C ASN A 174 6.11 12.11 -7.74
N ARG A 175 6.73 11.91 -8.91
CA ARG A 175 8.13 11.51 -9.03
C ARG A 175 9.10 12.53 -8.42
N VAL A 176 8.80 13.82 -8.52
CA VAL A 176 9.58 14.87 -7.85
C VAL A 176 9.47 14.74 -6.33
N GLY A 177 8.28 14.43 -5.80
CA GLY A 177 8.10 14.11 -4.38
C GLY A 177 8.86 12.86 -3.96
N ASP A 178 8.85 11.82 -4.81
CA ASP A 178 9.53 10.55 -4.55
C ASP A 178 11.05 10.74 -4.40
N PHE A 179 11.66 11.67 -5.14
CA PHE A 179 13.07 12.05 -4.93
C PHE A 179 13.31 12.64 -3.53
N GLY A 180 12.37 13.45 -3.02
CA GLY A 180 12.45 14.01 -1.68
C GLY A 180 12.39 12.93 -0.60
N VAL A 181 11.43 12.00 -0.73
CA VAL A 181 11.28 10.86 0.19
C VAL A 181 12.54 9.99 0.13
N LEU A 182 13.00 9.62 -1.07
CA LEU A 182 14.20 8.80 -1.24
C LEU A 182 15.44 9.45 -0.62
N SER A 183 15.60 10.76 -0.80
CA SER A 183 16.70 11.52 -0.20
C SER A 183 16.64 11.46 1.33
N ALA A 184 15.44 11.59 1.92
CA ALA A 184 15.25 11.45 3.36
C ALA A 184 15.58 10.03 3.85
N VAL A 185 15.11 8.99 3.15
CA VAL A 185 15.44 7.59 3.48
C VAL A 185 16.95 7.35 3.46
N LEU A 186 17.65 7.88 2.46
CA LEU A 186 19.12 7.80 2.37
C LEU A 186 19.81 8.54 3.51
N LEU A 187 19.37 9.74 3.86
CA LEU A 187 19.93 10.51 4.98
C LEU A 187 19.73 9.81 6.33
N ILE A 188 18.54 9.26 6.57
CA ILE A 188 18.24 8.46 7.77
C ILE A 188 19.19 7.26 7.84
N PHE A 189 19.37 6.54 6.73
CA PHE A 189 20.27 5.40 6.68
C PHE A 189 21.73 5.79 6.95
N LEU A 190 22.22 6.89 6.35
CA LEU A 190 23.59 7.36 6.55
C LEU A 190 23.86 7.81 7.99
N SER A 191 22.84 8.31 8.70
CA SER A 191 22.96 8.85 10.05
C SER A 191 22.82 7.77 11.14
N ILE A 192 21.88 6.85 10.96
CA ILE A 192 21.50 5.86 11.98
C ILE A 192 22.05 4.47 11.63
N GLY A 193 22.06 4.10 10.35
CA GLY A 193 22.45 2.77 9.87
C GLY A 193 21.30 1.76 9.83
N SER A 194 20.08 2.17 10.16
CA SER A 194 18.85 1.36 10.09
C SER A 194 17.73 2.13 9.39
N LEU A 195 16.80 1.41 8.77
CA LEU A 195 15.59 1.93 8.14
C LEU A 195 14.30 1.47 8.83
N GLU A 196 14.40 0.70 9.91
CA GLU A 196 13.26 0.27 10.71
C GLU A 196 12.77 1.41 11.60
N PHE A 197 11.46 1.64 11.66
CA PHE A 197 10.87 2.77 12.40
C PHE A 197 11.23 2.73 13.89
N ASN A 198 11.32 1.55 14.50
CA ASN A 198 11.68 1.40 15.90
C ASN A 198 13.08 1.87 16.23
N THR A 199 14.05 1.37 15.47
CA THR A 199 15.45 1.70 15.67
C THR A 199 15.66 3.19 15.41
N VAL A 200 15.05 3.71 14.34
CA VAL A 200 15.15 5.13 14.00
C VAL A 200 14.55 6.00 15.10
N ASN A 201 13.34 5.70 15.59
CA ASN A 201 12.70 6.50 16.64
C ASN A 201 13.45 6.41 17.99
N ALA A 202 14.03 5.26 18.31
CA ALA A 202 14.80 5.09 19.54
C ALA A 202 16.16 5.83 19.49
N GLU A 203 16.85 5.77 18.35
CA GLU A 203 18.18 6.37 18.20
C GLU A 203 18.14 7.87 17.85
N ALA A 204 17.07 8.33 17.17
CA ALA A 204 16.93 9.72 16.75
C ALA A 204 17.08 10.69 17.92
N ALA A 205 16.46 10.39 19.07
CA ALA A 205 16.54 11.25 20.25
C ALA A 205 17.98 11.42 20.80
N SER A 206 18.87 10.45 20.53
CA SER A 206 20.26 10.46 21.00
C SER A 206 21.27 10.96 19.97
N ARG A 207 20.99 10.80 18.67
CA ARG A 207 21.92 11.12 17.59
C ARG A 207 21.59 12.39 16.81
N LEU A 208 20.33 12.85 16.86
CA LEU A 208 19.85 14.01 16.10
C LEU A 208 19.51 15.17 17.05
N GLU A 209 20.51 15.61 17.83
CA GLU A 209 20.36 16.80 18.67
C GLU A 209 20.28 18.08 17.83
N TYR A 210 19.44 19.03 18.26
CA TYR A 210 19.29 20.32 17.61
C TYR A 210 20.61 21.12 17.62
N GLY A 211 21.22 21.32 16.45
CA GLY A 211 22.50 22.00 16.30
C GLY A 211 23.73 21.07 16.26
N GLY A 212 23.52 19.74 16.20
CA GLY A 212 24.58 18.77 15.93
C GLY A 212 25.20 18.96 14.54
N THR A 213 26.41 18.41 14.33
CA THR A 213 27.17 18.54 13.06
C THR A 213 26.67 17.63 11.93
N LEU A 214 25.44 17.11 12.05
CA LEU A 214 24.69 16.44 11.00
C LEU A 214 23.44 17.26 10.67
#